data_AF-A0A1D8A519-F1
#
_entry.id   AF-A0A1D8A519-F1
#
_cell.length_a   1.000
_cell.length_b   1.000
_cell.length_c   1.000
_cell.angle_alpha   90.00
_cell.angle_beta   90.00
_cell.angle_gamma   90.00
#
_symmetry.space_group_name_H-M   'P 1'
#
loop_
_entity.id
_entity.type
_entity.pdbx_description
1 polymer ?
#
loop_
_entity_poly.entity_id
_entity_poly.type
_entity_poly.pdbx_seq_one_letter_code
_entity_poly.pdbx_strand_id
1 'polypeptide(L)' 'MRPRTRDATDHAALQLIFRRTACPSNDAIAAAIGARGAAAGAACLKRLEASGQIRIERPVSGWRVVIDPEFGIRREGEDA' A
#
# COMPACT_ATOMS: atom_id res chain seq x y z
N MET A 1 -20.04 9.02 -5.08
CA MET A 1 -19.17 9.18 -6.27
C MET A 1 -17.77 9.51 -5.78
N ARG A 2 -16.78 8.60 -5.94
CA ARG A 2 -15.40 8.87 -5.49
C ARG A 2 -14.74 9.87 -6.45
N PRO A 3 -13.88 10.79 -5.96
CA PRO A 3 -13.14 11.69 -6.85
C PRO A 3 -12.20 10.89 -7.76
N ARG A 4 -12.26 11.09 -9.08
CA ARG A 4 -11.45 10.36 -10.08
C ARG A 4 -9.94 10.41 -9.79
N THR A 5 -9.47 11.50 -9.20
CA THR A 5 -8.06 11.70 -8.81
C THR A 5 -7.62 10.72 -7.72
N ARG A 6 -8.54 10.33 -6.83
CA ARG A 6 -8.27 9.44 -5.69
C ARG A 6 -8.05 8.00 -6.16
N ASP A 7 -8.83 7.56 -7.15
CA ASP A 7 -8.70 6.22 -7.73
C ASP A 7 -7.36 6.09 -8.51
N ALA A 8 -6.92 7.15 -9.19
CA ALA A 8 -5.62 7.15 -9.89
C ALA A 8 -4.42 7.09 -8.92
N THR A 9 -4.47 7.81 -7.79
CA THR A 9 -3.40 7.76 -6.77
C THR A 9 -3.34 6.42 -6.07
N ASP A 10 -4.50 5.86 -5.69
CA ASP A 10 -4.55 4.57 -5.00
C ASP A 10 -4.10 3.43 -5.95
N HIS A 11 -4.39 3.53 -7.26
CA HIS A 11 -3.85 2.62 -8.27
C HIS A 11 -2.31 2.72 -8.43
N ALA A 12 -1.73 3.92 -8.35
CA ALA A 12 -0.27 4.10 -8.40
C ALA A 12 0.43 3.41 -7.23
N ALA A 13 -0.15 3.49 -6.03
CA ALA A 13 0.34 2.79 -4.84
C ALA A 13 0.26 1.26 -5.00
N LEU A 14 -0.87 0.73 -5.49
CA LEU A 14 -1.02 -0.70 -5.78
C LEU A 14 0.02 -1.22 -6.76
N GLN A 15 0.21 -0.50 -7.87
CA GLN A 15 1.21 -0.85 -8.88
C GLN A 15 2.61 -0.91 -8.26
N LEU A 16 2.97 0.06 -7.41
CA LEU A 16 4.27 0.05 -6.74
C LEU A 16 4.43 -1.18 -5.81
N ILE A 17 3.40 -1.51 -5.04
CA ILE A 17 3.42 -2.62 -4.08
C ILE A 17 3.62 -3.96 -4.81
N PHE A 18 2.86 -4.22 -5.88
CA PHE A 18 2.84 -5.52 -6.52
C PHE A 18 3.88 -5.71 -7.63
N ARG A 19 4.40 -4.62 -8.23
CA ARG A 19 5.52 -4.69 -9.18
C ARG A 19 6.86 -4.99 -8.52
N ARG A 20 7.01 -4.72 -7.22
CA ARG A 20 8.24 -4.99 -6.48
C ARG A 20 8.22 -6.39 -5.87
N THR A 21 9.42 -6.92 -5.64
CA THR A 21 9.62 -8.20 -4.94
C THR A 21 9.36 -8.08 -3.44
N ALA A 22 9.69 -6.94 -2.86
CA ALA A 22 9.44 -6.59 -1.46
C ALA A 22 8.42 -5.45 -1.33
N CYS A 23 7.69 -5.42 -0.21
CA CYS A 23 6.77 -4.34 0.11
C CYS A 23 7.55 -3.02 0.27
N PRO A 24 7.20 -1.95 -0.46
CA PRO A 24 7.87 -0.65 -0.35
C PRO A 24 7.62 -0.01 1.02
N SER A 25 8.53 0.86 1.47
CA SER A 25 8.36 1.67 2.69
C SER A 25 7.20 2.66 2.59
N ASN A 26 6.75 3.19 3.72
CA ASN A 26 5.68 4.18 3.75
C ASN A 26 6.02 5.45 2.97
N ASP A 27 7.27 5.91 3.05
CA ASP A 27 7.72 7.08 2.30
C ASP A 27 7.71 6.84 0.79
N ALA A 28 8.08 5.63 0.33
CA ALA A 28 8.03 5.29 -1.09
C ALA A 28 6.57 5.24 -1.61
N ILE A 29 5.64 4.74 -0.80
CA ILE A 29 4.21 4.76 -1.12
C ILE A 29 3.70 6.21 -1.17
N ALA A 30 4.08 7.04 -0.20
CA ALA A 30 3.72 8.45 -0.19
C ALA A 30 4.23 9.17 -1.45
N ALA A 31 5.47 8.92 -1.85
CA ALA A 31 6.06 9.49 -3.05
C ALA A 31 5.32 9.04 -4.34
N ALA A 32 4.90 7.78 -4.42
CA ALA A 32 4.16 7.26 -5.57
C ALA A 32 2.78 7.92 -5.76
N ILE A 33 2.17 8.42 -4.69
CA ILE A 33 0.90 9.15 -4.73
C ILE A 33 1.08 10.67 -4.79
N GLY A 34 2.32 11.16 -4.97
CA GLY A 34 2.64 12.59 -4.99
C GLY A 34 2.53 13.28 -3.61
N ALA A 35 2.48 12.52 -2.53
CA ALA A 35 2.49 13.02 -1.16
C ALA A 35 3.91 12.94 -0.56
N ARG A 36 4.08 13.45 0.66
CA ARG A 36 5.34 13.38 1.41
C ARG A 36 5.10 12.84 2.82
N GLY A 37 6.05 12.03 3.29
CA GLY A 37 6.11 11.49 4.64
C GLY A 37 5.37 10.17 4.85
N ALA A 38 5.94 9.33 5.70
CA ALA A 38 5.43 8.01 6.05
C ALA A 38 3.96 7.99 6.48
N ALA A 39 3.49 9.05 7.16
CA ALA A 39 2.09 9.17 7.57
C ALA A 39 1.11 9.15 6.38
N ALA A 40 1.48 9.76 5.25
CA ALA A 40 0.65 9.78 4.04
C ALA A 40 0.61 8.40 3.37
N GLY A 41 1.74 7.68 3.35
CA GLY A 41 1.82 6.30 2.85
C GLY A 41 1.00 5.34 3.70
N ALA A 42 1.13 5.41 5.02
CA ALA A 42 0.33 4.62 5.95
C ALA A 42 -1.18 4.93 5.81
N ALA A 43 -1.55 6.19 5.60
CA ALA A 43 -2.93 6.56 5.32
C ALA A 43 -3.43 6.00 3.99
N CYS A 44 -2.58 5.90 2.97
CA CYS A 44 -2.93 5.26 1.69
C CYS A 44 -3.18 3.76 1.86
N LEU A 45 -2.30 3.05 2.56
CA LEU A 45 -2.47 1.63 2.87
C LEU A 45 -3.78 1.35 3.61
N LYS A 46 -4.10 2.14 4.65
CA LYS A 46 -5.38 2.03 5.37
C LYS A 46 -6.59 2.23 4.45
N ARG A 47 -6.51 3.12 3.46
CA ARG A 47 -7.60 3.31 2.49
C ARG A 47 -7.74 2.12 1.55
N LEU A 48 -6.63 1.60 1.04
CA LEU A 48 -6.62 0.43 0.17
C LEU A 48 -7.20 -0.78 0.90
N GLU A 49 -6.81 -0.99 2.15
CA GLU A 49 -7.36 -2.04 3.01
C GLU A 49 -8.86 -1.84 3.28
N ALA A 50 -9.27 -0.62 3.67
CA ALA A 50 -10.70 -0.31 3.87
C ALA A 50 -11.56 -0.46 2.60
N SER A 51 -10.93 -0.37 1.42
CA SER A 51 -11.60 -0.60 0.14
C SER A 51 -11.64 -2.07 -0.29
N GLY A 52 -10.97 -2.96 0.44
CA GLY A 52 -10.85 -4.39 0.11
C GLY A 52 -9.88 -4.70 -1.02
N GLN A 53 -9.11 -3.72 -1.51
CA GLN A 53 -8.13 -3.94 -2.59
C GLN A 53 -6.86 -4.65 -2.10
N ILE A 54 -6.54 -4.52 -0.82
CA ILE A 54 -5.45 -5.25 -0.17
C ILE A 54 -5.89 -5.72 1.21
N ARG A 55 -5.14 -6.65 1.78
CA ARG A 55 -5.18 -7.01 3.20
C ARG A 55 -3.78 -6.86 3.78
N ILE A 56 -3.66 -6.29 4.98
CA ILE A 56 -2.37 -6.10 5.63
C ILE A 56 -2.28 -7.02 6.85
N GLU A 57 -1.26 -7.87 6.88
CA GLU A 57 -0.92 -8.69 8.04
C GLU A 57 0.38 -8.18 8.66
N ARG A 58 0.47 -8.25 10.00
CA ARG A 58 1.65 -7.81 10.76
C ARG A 58 2.13 -8.97 11.64
N PRO A 59 2.84 -9.93 11.05
CA PRO A 59 3.26 -11.14 11.77
C PRO A 59 4.33 -10.87 12.83
N VAL A 60 5.16 -9.84 12.64
CA VAL A 60 6.25 -9.45 13.54
C VAL A 60 6.30 -7.93 13.66
N SER A 61 6.66 -7.40 14.83
CA SER A 61 6.87 -5.96 15.03
C SER A 61 7.88 -5.42 14.00
N GLY A 62 7.49 -4.38 13.26
CA GLY A 62 8.32 -3.78 12.21
C GLY A 62 8.27 -4.46 10.84
N TRP A 63 7.46 -5.51 10.66
CA TRP A 63 7.23 -6.14 9.35
C TRP A 63 5.75 -6.16 8.99
N ARG A 64 5.47 -5.97 7.70
CA ARG A 64 4.13 -6.09 7.14
C ARG A 64 4.12 -7.01 5.93
N VAL A 65 3.00 -7.70 5.78
CA VAL A 65 2.68 -8.51 4.61
C VAL A 65 1.45 -7.90 3.97
N VAL A 66 1.60 -7.39 2.76
CA VAL A 66 0.49 -6.90 1.95
C VAL A 66 0.04 -8.02 1.03
N ILE A 67 -1.24 -8.34 1.09
CA ILE A 67 -1.86 -9.44 0.36
C ILE A 67 -2.88 -8.84 -0.61
N ASP A 68 -2.80 -9.28 -1.87
CA ASP A 68 -3.86 -9.10 -2.85
C ASP A 68 -4.93 -10.19 -2.60
N PRO A 69 -6.15 -9.83 -2.17
CA PRO A 69 -7.20 -10.81 -1.91
C PRO A 69 -7.78 -11.42 -3.20
N GLU A 70 -7.63 -10.77 -4.36
CA GLU A 70 -8.16 -11.24 -5.64
C GLU A 70 -7.27 -12.32 -6.24
N PHE A 71 -5.95 -12.09 -6.23
CA PHE A 71 -4.97 -12.99 -6.86
C PHE A 71 -4.12 -13.79 -5.87
N GLY A 72 -4.29 -13.59 -4.56
CA GLY A 72 -3.51 -14.26 -3.52
C GLY A 72 -2.03 -13.86 -3.49
N ILE A 73 -1.65 -12.75 -4.13
CA ILE A 73 -0.27 -12.29 -4.22
C ILE A 73 0.15 -11.71 -2.89
N ARG A 74 1.26 -12.20 -2.33
CA ARG A 74 1.79 -11.75 -1.04
C ARG A 74 3.11 -11.00 -1.23
N ARG A 75 3.26 -9.88 -0.52
CA ARG A 75 4.47 -9.05 -0.52
C ARG A 75 4.84 -8.65 0.89
N GLU A 76 6.05 -8.97 1.29
CA GLU A 76 6.57 -8.73 2.63
C GLU A 76 7.57 -7.58 2.60
N GLY A 77 7.59 -6.76 3.64
CA GLY A 77 8.61 -5.73 3.81
C GLY A 77 8.50 -5.03 5.15
N GLU A 78 9.46 -4.17 5.41
CA GLU A 78 9.58 -3.43 6.67
C GLU A 78 8.48 -2.38 6.81
N ASP A 79 7.88 -2.29 7.99
CA ASP A 79 6.91 -1.25 8.36
C ASP A 79 7.69 -0.03 8.90
N ALA A 80 8.45 0.62 8.01
CA ALA A 80 9.12 1.90 8.23
C ALA A 80 8.42 2.99 7.38
#